data_AF-A0A5Q0GQH9-F1
#
_entry.id   AF-A0A5Q0GQH9-F1
#
_cell.length_a   1.000
_cell.length_b   1.000
_cell.length_c   1.000
_cell.angle_alpha   90.00
_cell.angle_beta   90.00
_cell.angle_gamma   90.00
#
_symmetry.space_group_name_H-M   'P 1'
#
loop_
_entity.id
_entity.type
_entity.pdbx_description
1 polymer ?
#
loop_
_entity_poly.entity_id
_entity_poly.type
_entity_poly.pdbx_seq_one_letter_code
_entity_poly.pdbx_strand_id
1 'polypeptide(L)'
;MARPSREAVARWNLAYAEHVEALFAASTVDGPVTVLRLADGYLAVAQAWRVLAADLGVPLWARHACAVAFEEFDRRARVEYARVGSVRGNA
;
A
#
# COMPACT_ATOMS: atom_id res chain seq x y z
N MET A 1 -13.00 -23.37 -9.31
CA MET A 1 -12.10 -22.91 -8.24
C MET A 1 -11.09 -21.94 -8.86
N ALA A 2 -11.16 -20.64 -8.56
CA ALA A 2 -10.15 -19.70 -9.07
C ALA A 2 -8.78 -20.04 -8.46
N ARG A 3 -7.71 -20.04 -9.27
CA ARG A 3 -6.34 -20.24 -8.76
C ARG A 3 -6.07 -19.16 -7.70
N PRO A 4 -5.56 -19.49 -6.50
CA PRO A 4 -5.23 -18.54 -5.43
C PRO A 4 -4.42 -17.32 -5.91
N SER A 5 -3.57 -17.51 -6.94
CA SER A 5 -2.81 -16.45 -7.58
C SER A 5 -3.69 -15.38 -8.27
N ARG A 6 -4.82 -15.75 -8.87
CA ARG A 6 -5.73 -14.79 -9.55
C ARG A 6 -6.45 -13.88 -8.55
N GLU A 7 -6.87 -14.43 -7.42
CA GLU A 7 -7.51 -13.65 -6.36
C GLU A 7 -6.52 -12.69 -5.69
N ALA A 8 -5.29 -13.12 -5.44
CA ALA A 8 -4.23 -12.25 -4.92
C ALA A 8 -3.95 -11.07 -5.86
N VAL A 9 -3.87 -11.32 -7.17
CA VAL A 9 -3.71 -10.26 -8.18
C VAL A 9 -4.91 -9.32 -8.22
N ALA A 10 -6.14 -9.83 -8.15
CA ALA A 10 -7.34 -9.00 -8.12
C ALA A 10 -7.38 -8.06 -6.90
N ARG A 11 -7.02 -8.58 -5.71
CA ARG A 11 -6.91 -7.78 -4.49
C ARG A 11 -5.81 -6.73 -4.60
N TRP A 12 -4.68 -7.07 -5.21
CA TRP A 12 -3.62 -6.11 -5.47
C TRP A 12 -4.07 -4.98 -6.40
N ASN A 13 -4.76 -5.30 -7.50
CA ASN A 13 -5.28 -4.28 -8.42
C ASN A 13 -6.26 -3.32 -7.73
N LEU A 14 -7.18 -3.85 -6.91
CA LEU A 14 -8.13 -3.02 -6.16
C LEU A 14 -7.41 -2.09 -5.18
N ALA A 15 -6.51 -2.63 -4.36
CA ALA A 15 -5.74 -1.84 -3.41
C ALA A 15 -4.92 -0.73 -4.11
N TYR A 16 -4.32 -1.06 -5.26
CA TYR A 16 -3.55 -0.09 -6.04
C TYR A 16 -4.43 1.03 -6.60
N ALA A 17 -5.62 0.71 -7.12
CA ALA A 17 -6.58 1.71 -7.59
C ALA A 17 -7.03 2.66 -6.46
N GLU A 18 -7.43 2.10 -5.31
CA GLU A 18 -7.85 2.88 -4.14
C GLU A 18 -6.71 3.78 -3.61
N HIS A 19 -5.48 3.27 -3.57
CA HIS A 19 -4.29 4.04 -3.22
C HIS A 19 -4.06 5.21 -4.18
N VAL A 20 -4.18 4.98 -5.50
CA VAL A 20 -3.99 6.04 -6.50
C VAL A 20 -5.04 7.13 -6.35
N GLU A 21 -6.30 6.78 -6.08
CA GLU A 21 -7.35 7.75 -5.75
C GLU A 21 -7.01 8.58 -4.50
N ALA A 22 -6.54 7.92 -3.43
CA ALA A 22 -6.12 8.60 -2.21
C ALA A 22 -4.92 9.53 -2.44
N LEU A 23 -3.96 9.13 -3.29
CA LEU A 23 -2.81 9.95 -3.67
C LEU A 23 -3.23 11.22 -4.39
N PHE A 24 -4.14 11.11 -5.37
CA PHE A 24 -4.68 12.28 -6.05
C PHE A 24 -5.49 13.18 -5.10
N ALA A 25 -6.30 12.60 -4.21
CA ALA A 25 -7.02 13.37 -3.20
C ALA A 25 -6.05 14.15 -2.29
N ALA A 26 -4.98 13.52 -1.81
CA ALA A 26 -3.98 14.18 -0.96
C ALA A 26 -3.16 15.26 -1.69
N SER A 27 -2.99 15.15 -3.02
CA SER A 27 -2.34 16.19 -3.84
C SER A 27 -3.20 17.43 -4.08
N THR A 28 -4.52 17.31 -3.91
CA THR A 28 -5.49 18.38 -4.19
C THR A 28 -6.04 19.04 -2.93
N VAL A 29 -6.22 18.25 -1.86
CA VAL A 29 -6.78 18.72 -0.59
C VAL A 29 -5.84 18.31 0.55
N ASP A 30 -5.21 19.31 1.16
CA ASP A 30 -4.35 19.08 2.31
C ASP A 30 -5.19 18.94 3.59
N GLY A 31 -4.81 18.00 4.46
CA GLY A 31 -5.55 17.77 5.71
C GLY A 31 -5.21 16.43 6.38
N PRO A 32 -5.31 16.34 7.73
CA PRO A 32 -5.00 15.12 8.46
C PRO A 32 -5.78 13.88 7.99
N VAL A 33 -7.05 14.05 7.61
CA VAL A 33 -7.90 12.95 7.14
C VAL A 33 -7.44 12.44 5.78
N THR A 34 -7.08 13.32 4.85
CA THR A 34 -6.59 12.94 3.52
C THR A 34 -5.24 12.22 3.61
N VAL A 35 -4.35 12.69 4.50
CA VAL A 35 -3.06 12.04 4.75
C VAL A 35 -3.23 10.66 5.41
N LEU A 36 -4.16 10.52 6.35
CA LEU A 36 -4.48 9.20 6.94
C LEU A 36 -5.01 8.23 5.89
N ARG A 37 -5.95 8.67 5.04
CA ARG A 37 -6.47 7.84 3.94
C ARG A 37 -5.35 7.43 2.96
N LEU A 38 -4.41 8.33 2.68
CA LEU A 38 -3.23 7.99 1.88
C LEU A 38 -2.33 6.96 2.57
N ALA A 39 -2.07 7.12 3.87
CA ALA A 39 -1.29 6.17 4.66
C ALA A 39 -1.94 4.76 4.67
N ASP A 40 -3.25 4.68 4.85
CA ASP A 40 -4.04 3.45 4.76
C ASP A 40 -3.92 2.81 3.36
N GLY A 41 -3.99 3.63 2.30
CA GLY A 41 -3.81 3.17 0.91
C GLY A 41 -2.43 2.56 0.66
N TYR A 42 -1.36 3.22 1.13
CA TYR A 42 0.00 2.67 1.06
C TYR A 42 0.11 1.33 1.80
N LEU A 43 -0.47 1.23 3.00
CA LEU A 43 -0.45 0.00 3.80
C LEU A 43 -1.23 -1.14 3.13
N ALA A 44 -2.39 -0.85 2.54
CA ALA A 44 -3.19 -1.84 1.82
C ALA A 44 -2.42 -2.44 0.63
N VAL A 45 -1.75 -1.59 -0.17
CA VAL A 45 -0.90 -2.04 -1.28
C VAL A 45 0.30 -2.84 -0.77
N ALA A 46 0.93 -2.42 0.33
CA ALA A 46 2.01 -3.16 0.96
C ALA A 46 1.57 -4.58 1.34
N GLN A 47 0.43 -4.73 2.01
CA GLN A 47 -0.08 -6.05 2.39
C GLN A 47 -0.42 -6.92 1.17
N ALA A 48 -0.95 -6.34 0.10
CA ALA A 48 -1.20 -7.06 -1.14
C ALA A 48 0.11 -7.58 -1.78
N TRP A 49 1.18 -6.77 -1.78
CA TRP A 49 2.51 -7.21 -2.22
C TRP A 49 3.06 -8.34 -1.35
N ARG A 50 2.88 -8.28 -0.03
CA ARG A 50 3.31 -9.32 0.90
C ARG A 50 2.64 -10.67 0.60
N VAL A 51 1.36 -10.66 0.26
CA VAL A 51 0.63 -11.88 -0.14
C VAL A 51 1.23 -12.47 -1.43
N LEU A 52 1.52 -11.63 -2.43
CA LEU A 52 2.13 -12.09 -3.69
C LEU A 52 3.57 -12.62 -3.48
N ALA A 53 4.35 -12.03 -2.57
CA ALA A 53 5.69 -12.52 -2.22
C ALA A 53 5.66 -13.93 -1.59
N ALA A 54 4.55 -14.31 -0.96
CA ALA A 54 4.34 -15.62 -0.36
C ALA A 54 3.87 -16.70 -1.35
N ASP A 55 3.56 -16.35 -2.61
CA ASP A 55 3.10 -17.32 -3.61
C ASP A 55 4.28 -18.20 -4.07
N LEU A 56 4.29 -19.45 -3.63
CA LEU A 56 5.31 -20.45 -4.01
C LEU A 56 5.14 -20.96 -5.44
N GLY A 57 4.05 -20.62 -6.11
CA GLY A 57 3.79 -20.97 -7.51
C GLY A 57 4.50 -20.05 -8.52
N VAL A 58 5.20 -19.00 -8.08
CA VAL A 58 5.93 -18.07 -8.94
C VAL A 58 7.45 -18.12 -8.69
N PRO A 59 8.28 -17.76 -9.69
CA PRO A 59 9.75 -17.79 -9.55
C PRO A 59 10.28 -16.93 -8.40
N LEU A 60 11.42 -17.34 -7.82
CA LEU A 60 12.05 -16.66 -6.68
C LEU A 60 12.30 -15.17 -6.94
N TRP A 61 12.78 -14.80 -8.13
CA TRP A 61 13.04 -13.40 -8.48
C TRP A 61 11.77 -12.54 -8.41
N ALA A 62 10.61 -13.09 -8.82
CA ALA A 62 9.34 -12.37 -8.80
C ALA A 62 8.86 -12.16 -7.37
N ARG A 63 9.01 -13.17 -6.52
CA ARG A 63 8.72 -13.08 -5.08
C ARG A 63 9.61 -12.04 -4.39
N HIS A 64 10.88 -12.01 -4.75
CA HIS A 64 11.83 -11.02 -4.23
C HIS A 64 11.42 -9.59 -4.63
N ALA A 65 11.05 -9.37 -5.89
CA ALA A 65 10.54 -8.08 -6.35
C ALA A 65 9.27 -7.65 -5.57
N CYS A 66 8.36 -8.58 -5.30
CA CYS A 66 7.17 -8.33 -4.47
C CYS A 66 7.54 -7.97 -3.03
N ALA A 67 8.55 -8.63 -2.44
CA ALA A 67 9.01 -8.32 -1.09
C ALA A 67 9.62 -6.91 -1.00
N VAL A 68 10.44 -6.53 -1.97
CA VAL A 68 11.01 -5.16 -2.06
C VAL A 68 9.89 -4.12 -2.21
N ALA A 69 8.89 -4.39 -3.05
CA ALA A 69 7.74 -3.51 -3.19
C ALA A 69 6.95 -3.39 -1.88
N PHE A 70 6.71 -4.49 -1.17
CA PHE A 70 6.09 -4.46 0.16
C PHE A 70 6.85 -3.52 1.11
N GLU A 71 8.18 -3.65 1.20
CA GLU A 71 9.00 -2.82 2.09
C GLU A 71 8.93 -1.33 1.76
N GLU A 72 8.91 -0.97 0.48
CA GLU A 72 8.80 0.43 0.05
C GLU A 72 7.44 1.02 0.44
N PHE A 73 6.35 0.32 0.11
CA PHE A 73 5.00 0.78 0.42
C PHE A 73 4.74 0.83 1.94
N ASP A 74 5.23 -0.14 2.71
CA ASP A 74 5.12 -0.16 4.18
C ASP A 74 5.91 1.00 4.81
N ARG A 75 7.13 1.25 4.32
CA ARG A 75 7.93 2.40 4.78
C ARG A 75 7.22 3.71 4.49
N ARG A 76 6.61 3.86 3.32
CA ARG A 76 5.87 5.06 2.94
C ARG A 76 4.62 5.26 3.82
N ALA A 77 3.87 4.21 4.10
CA ALA A 77 2.73 4.28 5.02
C ALA A 77 3.14 4.83 6.38
N ARG A 78 4.24 4.34 6.95
CA ARG A 78 4.77 4.83 8.25
C ARG A 78 5.13 6.31 8.22
N VAL A 79 5.71 6.79 7.12
CA VAL A 79 6.04 8.22 6.95
C VAL A 79 4.78 9.07 6.96
N GLU A 80 3.73 8.68 6.22
CA GLU A 80 2.48 9.44 6.17
C GLU A 80 1.72 9.41 7.52
N TYR A 81 1.73 8.28 8.23
CA TYR A 81 1.22 8.23 9.61
C TYR A 81 1.97 9.18 10.55
N ALA A 82 3.31 9.21 10.46
CA ALA A 82 4.13 10.10 11.27
C ALA A 82 3.88 11.58 10.95
N ARG A 83 3.61 11.91 9.68
CA ARG A 83 3.24 13.27 9.24
C ARG A 83 2.00 13.79 9.97
N VAL A 84 0.98 12.95 10.14
CA VAL A 84 -0.25 13.31 10.89
C VAL A 84 0.04 13.52 12.38
N GLY A 85 0.89 12.67 12.98
CA GLY A 85 1.31 12.81 14.37
C GLY A 85 2.07 14.11 14.64
N SER A 86 2.95 14.52 13.72
CA SER A 86 3.71 15.77 13.79
C SER A 86 2.80 17.01 13.73
N VAL A 87 1.79 17.01 12.87
CA VAL A 87 0.82 18.12 12.74
C VAL A 87 0.01 18.32 14.03
N ARG A 88 -0.32 17.26 14.77
CA ARG A 88 -1.05 17.35 16.05
C ARG A 88 -0.20 17.83 17.23
N GLY A 89 1.13 17.74 17.15
CA GLY A 89 2.04 18.15 18.23
C GLY A 89 2.44 19.64 18.21
N ASN A 90 2.16 20.34 17.11
CA ASN A 90 2.47 21.76 16.90
C ASN A 90 1.23 22.66 16.83
N ALA A 91 0.04 22.13 17.13
CA ALA A 91 -1.23 22.85 17.21
C ALA A 91 -1.69 22.93 18.67
#